data_AF-A0A2D9Q9N4-F1
#
_entry.id   AF-A0A2D9Q9N4-F1
#
_cell.length_a   1.000
_cell.length_b   1.000
_cell.length_c   1.000
_cell.angle_alpha   90.00
_cell.angle_beta   90.00
_cell.angle_gamma   90.00
#
_symmetry.space_group_name_H-M   'P 1'
#
loop_
_entity.id
_entity.type
_entity.pdbx_description
1 polymer ?
#
loop_
_entity_poly.entity_id
_entity_poly.type
_entity_poly.pdbx_seq_one_letter_code
_entity_poly.pdbx_strand_id
1 'polypeptide(L)'
;MLPWHQYLLGVLLILAGANHFRKPKLYERIMPPYLPAHSTLVMLSGIAEMTLGFMIMNKNTQNLAAWGIILMLLAFIPVHIYMLQIKKAALKLPKWILILRLPLQFALIYWAYLYTQ
;
A
#
# COMPACT_ATOMS: atom_id res chain seq x y z
N MET A 1 17.61 11.70 15.52
CA MET A 1 16.22 11.19 15.61
C MET A 1 15.55 11.48 14.27
N LEU A 2 14.68 10.58 13.79
CA LEU A 2 13.93 10.82 12.56
C LEU A 2 12.77 11.79 12.84
N PRO A 3 12.25 12.51 11.85
CA PRO A 3 11.09 13.38 12.04
C PRO A 3 9.80 12.56 12.33
N TRP A 4 8.89 13.14 13.12
CA TRP A 4 7.64 12.47 13.55
C TRP A 4 6.80 11.95 12.38
N HIS A 5 6.77 12.69 11.27
CA HIS A 5 6.00 12.33 10.08
C HIS A 5 6.57 11.08 9.38
N GLN A 6 7.87 10.79 9.52
CA GLN A 6 8.46 9.56 9.00
C GLN A 6 8.04 8.33 9.81
N TYR A 7 7.97 8.48 11.15
CA TYR A 7 7.39 7.45 12.01
C TYR A 7 5.91 7.23 11.71
N LEU A 8 5.15 8.30 11.46
CA LEU A 8 3.75 8.20 11.06
C LEU A 8 3.58 7.40 9.77
N LEU A 9 4.38 7.68 8.73
CA LEU A 9 4.37 6.91 7.48
C LEU A 9 4.67 5.43 7.72
N GLY A 10 5.69 5.11 8.52
CA GLY A 10 6.05 3.73 8.85
C GLY A 10 4.94 2.98 9.59
N VAL A 11 4.35 3.61 10.62
CA VAL A 11 3.23 3.03 11.38
C VAL A 11 2.00 2.81 10.49
N LEU A 12 1.67 3.75 9.61
CA LEU A 12 0.56 3.60 8.67
C LEU A 12 0.75 2.38 7.76
N LEU A 13 1.95 2.17 7.23
CA LEU A 13 2.27 1.01 6.40
C LEU A 13 2.22 -0.30 7.19
N ILE A 14 2.71 -0.32 8.43
CA ILE A 14 2.64 -1.51 9.29
C ILE A 14 1.19 -1.90 9.58
N LEU A 15 0.34 -0.91 9.90
CA LEU A 15 -1.08 -1.17 10.15
C LEU A 15 -1.82 -1.60 8.89
N ALA A 16 -1.50 -1.02 7.73
CA ALA A 16 -2.04 -1.43 6.44
C ALA A 16 -1.66 -2.88 6.09
N GLY A 17 -0.39 -3.24 6.26
CA GLY A 17 0.11 -4.59 6.03
C GLY A 17 -0.48 -5.61 6.99
N ALA A 18 -0.58 -5.29 8.27
CA ALA A 18 -1.25 -6.14 9.26
C ALA A 18 -2.72 -6.42 8.89
N ASN A 19 -3.40 -5.46 8.26
CA ASN A 19 -4.80 -5.64 7.85
C ASN A 19 -4.97 -6.66 6.70
N HIS A 20 -3.93 -6.93 5.90
CA HIS A 20 -3.95 -7.99 4.88
C HIS A 20 -4.11 -9.38 5.52
N PHE A 21 -3.47 -9.62 6.66
CA PHE A 21 -3.60 -10.88 7.41
C PHE A 21 -4.89 -10.96 8.20
N ARG A 22 -5.42 -9.82 8.67
CA ARG A 22 -6.68 -9.77 9.42
C ARG A 22 -7.90 -10.07 8.53
N LYS A 23 -7.90 -9.58 7.28
CA LYS A 23 -9.04 -9.73 6.36
C LYS A 23 -8.61 -10.12 4.92
N PRO A 24 -7.87 -11.23 4.72
CA PRO A 24 -7.27 -11.58 3.43
C PRO A 24 -8.31 -11.73 2.30
N LYS A 25 -9.45 -12.36 2.60
CA LYS A 25 -10.57 -12.56 1.65
C LYS A 25 -11.13 -11.26 1.08
N LEU A 26 -11.00 -10.14 1.79
CA LEU A 26 -11.43 -8.83 1.30
C LEU A 26 -10.51 -8.34 0.19
N TYR A 27 -9.21 -8.50 0.38
CA TYR A 27 -8.17 -8.12 -0.56
C TYR A 27 -8.13 -9.04 -1.78
N GLU A 28 -8.27 -10.35 -1.58
CA GLU A 28 -8.32 -11.31 -2.69
C GLU A 28 -9.48 -11.05 -3.66
N ARG A 29 -10.62 -10.53 -3.17
CA ARG A 29 -11.80 -10.21 -3.97
C ARG A 29 -11.58 -9.01 -4.90
N ILE A 30 -10.68 -8.10 -4.53
CA ILE A 30 -10.40 -6.88 -5.31
C ILE A 30 -9.23 -7.04 -6.28
N MET A 31 -8.53 -8.17 -6.22
CA MET A 31 -7.42 -8.46 -7.13
C MET A 31 -7.92 -8.61 -8.57
N PRO A 32 -7.28 -7.93 -9.54
CA PRO A 32 -7.57 -8.12 -10.95
C PRO A 32 -7.36 -9.58 -11.38
N PRO A 33 -8.24 -10.16 -12.22
CA PRO A 33 -8.20 -11.57 -12.57
C PRO A 33 -7.00 -11.98 -13.43
N TYR A 34 -6.26 -11.01 -13.99
CA TYR A 34 -5.03 -11.29 -14.74
C TYR A 34 -3.82 -11.58 -13.83
N LEU A 35 -3.92 -11.29 -12.52
CA LEU A 35 -2.87 -11.62 -11.56
C LEU A 35 -3.06 -13.06 -11.06
N PRO A 36 -2.05 -13.93 -11.15
CA PRO A 36 -2.15 -15.28 -10.60
C PRO A 36 -2.08 -15.26 -9.07
N ALA A 37 -2.53 -16.34 -8.42
CA ALA A 37 -2.28 -16.61 -7.00
C ALA A 37 -2.62 -15.42 -6.06
N HIS A 38 -3.87 -14.91 -6.14
CA HIS A 38 -4.31 -13.74 -5.36
C HIS A 38 -3.95 -13.81 -3.87
N SER A 39 -4.15 -14.96 -3.23
CA SER A 39 -3.86 -15.12 -1.79
C SER A 39 -2.38 -14.91 -1.47
N THR A 40 -1.49 -15.50 -2.28
CA THR A 40 -0.04 -15.34 -2.13
C THR A 40 0.36 -13.89 -2.35
N LEU A 41 -0.17 -13.23 -3.38
CA LEU A 41 0.15 -11.83 -3.67
C LEU A 41 -0.30 -10.89 -2.55
N VAL A 42 -1.50 -11.09 -2.01
CA VAL A 42 -2.04 -10.33 -0.86
C VAL A 42 -1.20 -10.55 0.40
N MET A 43 -0.73 -11.77 0.63
CA MET A 43 0.16 -12.06 1.76
C MET A 43 1.52 -11.37 1.57
N LEU A 44 2.13 -11.52 0.40
CA LEU A 44 3.43 -10.92 0.10
C LEU A 44 3.37 -9.38 0.15
N SER A 45 2.29 -8.77 -0.33
CA SER A 45 2.10 -7.32 -0.24
C SER A 45 2.00 -6.86 1.21
N GLY A 46 1.28 -7.59 2.06
CA GLY A 46 1.21 -7.29 3.49
C GLY A 46 2.55 -7.41 4.21
N ILE A 47 3.35 -8.45 3.90
CA ILE A 47 4.73 -8.59 4.41
C ILE A 47 5.60 -7.41 3.95
N ALA A 48 5.52 -7.05 2.67
CA ALA A 48 6.29 -5.96 2.09
C ALA A 48 5.93 -4.62 2.76
N GLU A 49 4.64 -4.30 2.93
CA GLU A 49 4.18 -3.09 3.61
C GLU A 49 4.74 -2.99 5.03
N MET A 50 4.63 -4.07 5.82
CA MET A 50 5.16 -4.07 7.19
C MET A 50 6.68 -3.93 7.22
N THR A 51 7.39 -4.68 6.37
CA THR A 51 8.85 -4.67 6.30
C THR A 51 9.36 -3.27 5.94
N LEU A 52 8.80 -2.67 4.88
CA LEU A 52 9.15 -1.32 4.45
C LEU A 52 8.74 -0.27 5.49
N GLY A 53 7.62 -0.47 6.19
CA GLY A 53 7.20 0.38 7.30
C GLY A 53 8.18 0.38 8.48
N PHE A 54 8.76 -0.76 8.83
CA PHE A 54 9.84 -0.81 9.82
C PHE A 54 11.15 -0.21 9.28
N MET A 55 11.50 -0.49 8.02
CA MET A 55 12.74 0.00 7.40
C MET A 55 12.75 1.52 7.23
N ILE A 56 11.61 2.16 6.91
CA ILE A 56 11.54 3.63 6.78
C ILE A 56 11.74 4.33 8.13
N MET A 57 11.50 3.65 9.25
CA MET A 57 11.75 4.17 10.61
C MET A 57 13.19 3.95 11.10
N ASN A 58 14.10 3.50 10.23
CA ASN A 58 15.51 3.34 10.53
C ASN A 58 16.38 4.14 9.54
N LYS A 59 17.22 5.04 10.07
CA LYS A 59 18.06 5.95 9.29
C LYS A 59 18.97 5.22 8.28
N ASN A 60 19.42 4.01 8.62
CA ASN A 60 20.34 3.25 7.75
C ASN A 60 19.62 2.59 6.56
N THR A 61 18.30 2.41 6.65
CA THR A 61 17.49 1.73 5.63
C THR A 61 16.45 2.63 4.97
N GLN A 62 16.28 3.87 5.44
CA GLN A 62 15.21 4.77 5.00
C GLN A 62 15.19 5.02 3.50
N ASN A 63 16.36 5.17 2.87
CA ASN A 63 16.47 5.45 1.43
C ASN A 63 15.96 4.26 0.61
N LEU A 64 16.43 3.06 0.93
CA LEU A 64 15.98 1.81 0.31
C LEU A 64 14.49 1.57 0.57
N ALA A 65 14.03 1.85 1.79
CA ALA A 65 12.62 1.74 2.15
C ALA A 65 11.75 2.69 1.33
N ALA A 66 12.17 3.95 1.18
CA ALA A 66 11.45 4.97 0.42
C ALA A 66 11.24 4.53 -1.03
N TRP A 67 12.30 4.07 -1.71
CA TRP A 67 12.18 3.53 -3.07
C TRP A 67 11.30 2.28 -3.12
N GLY A 68 11.44 1.36 -2.16
CA GLY A 68 10.58 0.18 -2.06
C GLY A 68 9.10 0.53 -1.89
N ILE A 69 8.79 1.52 -1.05
CA ILE A 69 7.44 2.03 -0.82
C ILE A 69 6.89 2.63 -2.12
N ILE A 70 7.66 3.46 -2.82
CA ILE A 70 7.25 4.08 -4.09
C ILE A 70 6.90 2.99 -5.11
N LEU A 71 7.79 2.01 -5.33
CA LEU A 71 7.58 0.93 -6.30
C LEU A 71 6.34 0.09 -5.95
N MET A 72 6.18 -0.26 -4.67
CA MET A 72 5.02 -1.01 -4.20
C MET A 72 3.71 -0.22 -4.38
N LEU A 73 3.69 1.06 -4.03
CA LEU A 73 2.51 1.92 -4.20
C LEU A 73 2.14 2.07 -5.67
N LEU A 74 3.13 2.19 -6.58
CA LEU A 74 2.90 2.18 -8.02
C LEU A 74 2.29 0.85 -8.48
N ALA A 75 2.76 -0.28 -7.96
CA ALA A 75 2.22 -1.60 -8.28
C ALA A 75 0.77 -1.80 -7.82
N PHE A 76 0.29 -1.04 -6.82
CA PHE A 76 -1.11 -1.08 -6.38
C PHE A 76 -2.05 -0.21 -7.22
N ILE A 77 -1.56 0.73 -8.04
CA ILE A 77 -2.41 1.61 -8.86
C ILE A 77 -3.34 0.81 -9.79
N PRO A 78 -2.88 -0.23 -10.52
CA PRO A 78 -3.75 -1.06 -11.34
C PRO A 78 -4.91 -1.71 -10.55
N VAL A 79 -4.67 -2.15 -9.31
CA VAL A 79 -5.70 -2.71 -8.42
C VAL A 79 -6.75 -1.65 -8.08
N HIS A 80 -6.33 -0.43 -7.76
CA HIS A 80 -7.24 0.68 -7.46
C HIS A 80 -8.07 1.10 -8.69
N ILE A 81 -7.46 1.12 -9.88
CA ILE A 81 -8.18 1.38 -11.14
C ILE A 81 -9.21 0.27 -11.40
N TYR A 82 -8.84 -1.00 -11.21
CA TYR A 82 -9.76 -2.12 -11.37
C TYR A 82 -10.97 -2.05 -10.43
N MET A 83 -10.77 -1.61 -9.18
CA MET A 83 -11.88 -1.37 -8.23
C MET A 83 -12.86 -0.28 -8.70
N LEU A 84 -12.39 0.73 -9.45
CA LEU A 84 -13.25 1.77 -10.02
C LEU A 84 -14.07 1.26 -11.22
N GLN A 85 -13.52 0.32 -11.97
CA GLN A 85 -14.15 -0.26 -13.15
C GLN A 85 -15.20 -1.31 -12.78
N ILE A 86 -14.93 -2.14 -11.77
CA ILE A 86 -15.75 -3.31 -11.45
C ILE A 86 -16.53 -3.12 -10.15
N LYS A 87 -17.87 -2.98 -10.25
CA LYS A 87 -18.77 -2.83 -9.09
C LYS A 87 -18.64 -3.95 -8.06
N LYS A 88 -18.34 -5.19 -8.48
CA LYS A 88 -18.14 -6.33 -7.56
C LYS A 88 -16.86 -6.20 -6.73
N ALA A 89 -15.84 -5.50 -7.25
CA ALA A 89 -14.58 -5.22 -6.59
C ALA A 89 -14.63 -3.93 -5.73
N ALA A 90 -15.71 -3.15 -5.81
CA ALA A 90 -15.87 -1.88 -5.06
C ALA A 90 -16.01 -2.06 -3.53
N LEU A 91 -16.07 -3.30 -3.01
CA LEU A 91 -16.22 -3.60 -1.58
C LEU A 91 -17.41 -2.92 -0.89
N LYS A 92 -18.50 -2.63 -1.63
CA LYS A 92 -19.64 -1.81 -1.18
C LYS A 92 -19.26 -0.39 -0.74
N LEU A 93 -18.06 0.08 -1.06
CA LEU A 93 -17.65 1.46 -0.81
C LEU A 93 -18.30 2.39 -1.84
N PRO A 94 -18.69 3.61 -1.45
CA PRO A 94 -19.17 4.61 -2.38
C PRO A 94 -18.03 5.01 -3.34
N LYS A 95 -18.41 5.31 -4.59
CA LYS A 95 -17.46 5.59 -5.68
C LYS A 95 -16.48 6.73 -5.35
N TRP A 96 -16.92 7.74 -4.61
CA TRP A 96 -16.07 8.87 -4.22
C TRP A 96 -14.90 8.44 -3.32
N ILE A 97 -15.09 7.44 -2.44
CA ILE A 97 -13.99 6.88 -1.62
C ILE A 97 -12.98 6.17 -2.50
N LEU A 98 -13.45 5.40 -3.48
CA LEU A 98 -12.56 4.71 -4.42
C LEU A 98 -11.76 5.69 -5.27
N ILE A 99 -12.38 6.80 -5.68
CA ILE A 99 -11.70 7.88 -6.40
C ILE A 99 -10.65 8.52 -5.49
N LEU A 100 -10.99 8.85 -4.24
CA LEU A 100 -10.08 9.47 -3.28
C LEU A 100 -8.82 8.64 -3.00
N ARG A 101 -8.89 7.31 -3.12
CA ARG A 101 -7.72 6.44 -2.95
C ARG A 101 -6.60 6.73 -3.96
N LEU A 102 -6.93 7.11 -5.19
CA LEU A 102 -5.90 7.40 -6.21
C LEU A 102 -5.08 8.65 -5.86
N PRO A 103 -5.66 9.83 -5.58
CA PRO A 103 -4.93 10.98 -5.06
C PRO A 103 -4.15 10.66 -3.78
N LEU A 104 -4.74 9.90 -2.85
CA LEU A 104 -4.05 9.48 -1.63
C LEU A 104 -2.81 8.63 -1.94
N GLN A 105 -2.88 7.74 -2.93
CA GLN A 105 -1.74 6.95 -3.38
C GLN A 105 -0.59 7.83 -3.86
N PHE A 106 -0.87 8.85 -4.67
CA PHE A 106 0.14 9.81 -5.12
C PHE A 106 0.70 10.66 -3.98
N ALA A 107 -0.14 11.05 -3.02
CA ALA A 107 0.32 11.76 -1.82
C ALA A 107 1.27 10.90 -0.97
N LEU A 108 0.98 9.60 -0.81
CA LEU A 108 1.86 8.66 -0.11
C LEU A 108 3.18 8.43 -0.87
N ILE A 109 3.13 8.34 -2.20
CA ILE A 109 4.33 8.25 -3.04
C ILE A 109 5.21 9.50 -2.85
N TYR A 110 4.61 10.68 -2.91
CA TYR A 110 5.32 11.94 -2.69
C TYR A 110 5.91 12.00 -1.27
N TRP A 111 5.17 11.57 -0.26
CA TRP A 111 5.66 11.51 1.12
C TRP A 111 6.86 10.57 1.25
N ALA A 112 6.81 9.38 0.65
CA ALA A 112 7.94 8.46 0.63
C ALA A 112 9.14 9.06 -0.10
N TYR A 113 8.92 9.78 -1.21
CA TYR A 113 9.96 10.45 -1.99
C TYR A 113 10.78 11.46 -1.16
N LEU A 114 10.19 12.07 -0.13
CA LEU A 114 10.93 12.97 0.78
C LEU A 114 12.07 12.29 1.55
N TYR A 115 12.12 10.95 1.57
CA TYR A 115 13.14 10.16 2.28
C TYR A 115 14.07 9.37 1.35
N THR A 116 14.07 9.65 0.04
CA THR A 116 14.97 8.98 -0.93
C THR A 116 16.38 9.58 -0.98
N GLN A 117 16.72 10.50 -0.07
CA GLN A 117 18.02 11.17 0.03
C GLN A 117 18.58 11.02 1.44
#